data_AF-A0A7S1Q2S4-F1
#
_entry.id   AF-A0A7S1Q2S4-F1
#
_cell.length_a   1.000
_cell.length_b   1.000
_cell.length_c   1.000
_cell.angle_alpha   90.00
_cell.angle_beta   90.00
_cell.angle_gamma   90.00
#
_symmetry.space_group_name_H-M   'P 1'
#
loop_
_entity.id
_entity.type
_entity.pdbx_description
1 polymer ?
#
loop_
_entity_poly.entity_id
_entity_poly.type
_entity_poly.pdbx_seq_one_letter_code
_entity_poly.pdbx_strand_id
1 'polypeptide(L)'
;GDSLGNCRLGLGDTVGVTMDDMLRATTAVRRGIDAPPHPRSNPSPGPKPILIGDMPFGSYLIEADALRNAAAFRMAGAEMVKMEGGRKAAPLVSALTDAGIAVMGHIGLEPQK
;
A
#
# COMPACT_ATOMS: atom_id res chain seq x y z
N GLY A 1 3.19 4.19 1.40
CA GLY A 1 4.37 3.85 0.60
C GLY A 1 5.44 3.33 1.51
N ASP A 2 6.19 2.35 1.05
CA ASP A 2 7.38 1.81 1.74
C ASP A 2 8.52 2.83 1.89
N SER A 3 8.46 3.95 1.16
CA SER A 3 9.29 5.15 1.40
C SER A 3 9.25 5.67 2.85
N LEU A 4 8.26 5.25 3.65
CA LEU A 4 8.25 5.45 5.09
C LEU A 4 9.51 4.87 5.78
N GLY A 5 10.11 3.84 5.21
CA GLY A 5 11.39 3.28 5.66
C GLY A 5 12.47 4.35 5.77
N ASN A 6 12.65 5.12 4.70
CA ASN A 6 13.59 6.25 4.70
C ASN A 6 13.07 7.43 5.51
N CYS A 7 11.85 7.90 5.20
CA CYS A 7 11.35 9.19 5.71
C CYS A 7 10.94 9.17 7.19
N ARG A 8 10.65 7.98 7.75
CA ARG A 8 10.10 7.86 9.12
C ARG A 8 10.86 6.91 10.02
N LEU A 9 11.40 5.82 9.47
CA LEU A 9 12.13 4.79 10.24
C LEU A 9 13.65 4.98 10.21
N GLY A 10 14.18 5.79 9.29
CA GLY A 10 15.61 6.06 9.16
C GLY A 10 16.41 4.88 8.58
N LEU A 11 15.74 4.00 7.83
CA LEU A 11 16.39 2.90 7.11
C LEU A 11 17.18 3.44 5.91
N GLY A 12 18.24 2.71 5.53
CA GLY A 12 19.06 3.04 4.37
C GLY A 12 18.33 2.85 3.03
N ASP A 13 17.32 1.98 3.00
CA ASP A 13 16.49 1.64 1.84
C ASP A 13 15.05 1.27 2.30
N THR A 14 14.21 0.82 1.38
CA THR A 14 12.83 0.37 1.69
C THR A 14 12.71 -1.14 1.92
N VAL A 15 13.78 -1.92 1.72
CA VAL A 15 13.77 -3.40 1.81
C VAL A 15 13.50 -3.85 3.24
N GLY A 16 13.98 -3.09 4.23
CA GLY A 16 13.77 -3.39 5.66
C GLY A 16 12.37 -3.07 6.20
N VAL A 17 11.45 -2.52 5.40
CA VAL A 17 10.09 -2.19 5.85
C VAL A 17 9.24 -3.45 5.96
N THR A 18 8.57 -3.64 7.09
CA THR A 18 7.77 -4.84 7.35
C THR A 18 6.29 -4.65 6.98
N MET A 19 5.56 -5.78 6.86
CA MET A 19 4.10 -5.75 6.77
C MET A 19 3.46 -5.01 7.95
N ASP A 20 4.00 -5.18 9.15
CA ASP A 20 3.50 -4.54 10.36
C ASP A 20 3.64 -3.02 10.31
N ASP A 21 4.76 -2.51 9.81
CA ASP A 21 4.99 -1.08 9.60
C ASP A 21 3.96 -0.51 8.63
N MET A 22 3.76 -1.21 7.51
CA MET A 22 2.84 -0.78 6.46
C MET A 22 1.38 -0.80 6.94
N LEU A 23 0.92 -1.87 7.59
CA LEU A 23 -0.45 -1.97 8.08
C LEU A 23 -0.76 -0.96 9.18
N ARG A 24 0.21 -0.68 10.08
CA ARG A 24 0.08 0.38 11.09
C ARG A 24 -0.05 1.75 10.43
N ALA A 25 0.78 2.05 9.44
CA ALA A 25 0.71 3.31 8.71
C ALA A 25 -0.61 3.45 7.94
N THR A 26 -1.05 2.41 7.22
CA THR A 26 -2.34 2.39 6.51
C THR A 26 -3.51 2.66 7.46
N THR A 27 -3.56 1.97 8.59
CA THR A 27 -4.64 2.16 9.59
C THR A 27 -4.64 3.58 10.15
N ALA A 28 -3.46 4.16 10.42
CA ALA A 28 -3.34 5.52 10.91
C ALA A 28 -3.85 6.55 9.87
N VAL A 29 -3.48 6.37 8.60
CA VAL A 29 -3.95 7.24 7.51
C VAL A 29 -5.45 7.11 7.30
N ARG A 30 -6.00 5.89 7.31
CA ARG A 30 -7.46 5.65 7.20
C ARG A 30 -8.23 6.42 8.25
N ARG A 31 -7.80 6.34 9.52
CA ARG A 31 -8.39 7.11 10.63
C ARG A 31 -8.33 8.62 10.38
N GLY A 32 -7.22 9.11 9.81
CA GLY A 32 -7.09 10.51 9.42
C GLY A 32 -8.05 10.95 8.32
N ILE A 33 -8.28 10.10 7.30
CA ILE A 33 -9.23 10.39 6.22
C ILE A 33 -10.68 10.37 6.73
N ASP A 34 -10.99 9.52 7.72
CA ASP A 34 -12.33 9.43 8.29
C ASP A 34 -12.60 10.42 9.43
N ALA A 35 -11.56 11.09 9.93
CA ALA A 35 -11.70 12.10 10.97
C ALA A 35 -12.45 13.34 10.45
N PRO A 36 -13.17 14.06 11.34
CA PRO A 36 -13.72 15.36 11.01
C PRO A 36 -12.62 16.34 10.54
N PRO A 37 -12.93 17.28 9.64
CA PRO A 37 -11.98 18.30 9.23
C PRO A 37 -11.44 19.07 10.44
N HIS A 38 -10.15 19.35 10.44
CA HIS A 38 -9.55 20.18 11.47
C HIS A 38 -10.17 21.60 11.39
N PRO A 39 -10.49 22.28 12.50
CA PRO A 39 -11.15 23.60 12.49
C PRO A 39 -10.40 24.68 11.69
N ARG A 40 -9.08 24.50 11.52
CA ARG A 40 -8.19 25.37 10.74
C ARG A 40 -7.89 24.86 9.31
N SER A 41 -8.42 23.71 8.91
CA SER A 41 -8.25 23.20 7.55
C SER A 41 -9.26 23.85 6.60
N ASN A 42 -8.82 24.16 5.38
CA ASN A 42 -9.74 24.46 4.28
C ASN A 42 -10.22 23.12 3.73
N PRO A 43 -11.48 22.70 3.95
CA PRO A 43 -11.94 21.40 3.50
C PRO A 43 -11.88 21.33 1.97
N SER A 44 -11.29 20.27 1.45
CA SER A 44 -11.35 20.01 0.01
C SER A 44 -12.80 19.71 -0.35
N PRO A 45 -13.41 20.40 -1.33
CA PRO A 45 -14.80 20.15 -1.76
C PRO A 45 -14.96 18.82 -2.53
N GLY A 46 -13.88 18.04 -2.67
CA GLY A 46 -13.86 16.79 -3.43
C GLY A 46 -14.28 15.56 -2.64
N PRO A 47 -14.37 14.40 -3.33
CA PRO A 47 -14.59 13.12 -2.68
C PRO A 47 -13.43 12.79 -1.72
N LYS A 48 -13.68 11.84 -0.80
CA LYS A 48 -12.60 11.28 0.03
C LYS A 48 -11.48 10.76 -0.87
N PRO A 49 -10.20 10.99 -0.50
CA PRO A 49 -9.08 10.43 -1.25
C PRO A 49 -9.10 8.90 -1.22
N ILE A 50 -8.56 8.30 -2.28
CA ILE A 50 -8.32 6.86 -2.37
C ILE A 50 -7.01 6.55 -1.62
N LEU A 51 -7.06 5.62 -0.67
CA LEU A 51 -5.91 5.15 0.09
C LEU A 51 -5.33 3.90 -0.57
N ILE A 52 -4.04 3.98 -0.91
CA ILE A 52 -3.28 2.90 -1.53
C ILE A 52 -2.26 2.39 -0.52
N GLY A 53 -2.37 1.11 -0.17
CA GLY A 53 -1.41 0.40 0.68
C GLY A 53 -0.26 -0.14 -0.16
N ASP A 54 0.97 0.15 0.21
CA ASP A 54 2.13 -0.35 -0.53
C ASP A 54 2.56 -1.70 0.00
N MET A 55 2.58 -2.74 -0.83
CA MET A 55 3.06 -4.03 -0.39
C MET A 55 4.59 -3.97 -0.26
N PRO A 56 5.16 -4.18 0.94
CA PRO A 56 6.60 -4.08 1.14
C PRO A 56 7.32 -5.24 0.45
N PHE A 57 8.63 -5.10 0.26
CA PHE A 57 9.47 -6.16 -0.30
C PHE A 57 9.23 -7.52 0.41
N GLY A 58 9.25 -8.61 -0.35
CA GLY A 58 9.02 -9.95 0.20
C GLY A 58 7.55 -10.34 0.41
N SER A 59 6.64 -9.37 0.56
CA SER A 59 5.24 -9.64 0.93
C SER A 59 4.35 -10.16 -0.21
N TYR A 60 4.85 -10.19 -1.44
CA TYR A 60 4.10 -10.62 -2.62
C TYR A 60 4.94 -11.46 -3.58
N LEU A 61 6.02 -12.09 -3.11
CA LEU A 61 6.87 -12.94 -3.96
C LEU A 61 6.18 -14.24 -4.40
N ILE A 62 5.20 -14.70 -3.63
CA ILE A 62 4.38 -15.88 -3.94
C ILE A 62 2.90 -15.49 -3.91
N GLU A 63 2.10 -16.10 -4.79
CA GLU A 63 0.68 -15.74 -4.98
C GLU A 63 -0.15 -15.82 -3.70
N ALA A 64 0.03 -16.89 -2.92
CA ALA A 64 -0.69 -17.07 -1.66
C ALA A 64 -0.39 -15.96 -0.63
N ASP A 65 0.86 -15.50 -0.57
CA ASP A 65 1.24 -14.40 0.31
C ASP A 65 0.75 -13.07 -0.22
N ALA A 66 0.81 -12.86 -1.55
CA ALA A 66 0.28 -11.66 -2.20
C ALA A 66 -1.22 -11.50 -1.87
N LEU A 67 -2.02 -12.55 -2.07
CA LEU A 67 -3.45 -12.56 -1.74
C LEU A 67 -3.71 -12.30 -0.25
N ARG A 68 -3.01 -13.01 0.64
CA ARG A 68 -3.17 -12.85 2.10
C ARG A 68 -2.82 -11.43 2.56
N ASN A 69 -1.69 -10.93 2.12
CA ASN A 69 -1.18 -9.63 2.54
C ASN A 69 -1.99 -8.49 1.94
N ALA A 70 -2.42 -8.61 0.68
CA ALA A 70 -3.30 -7.62 0.07
C ALA A 70 -4.69 -7.58 0.73
N ALA A 71 -5.24 -8.73 1.11
CA ALA A 71 -6.46 -8.78 1.92
C ALA A 71 -6.28 -8.08 3.29
N ALA A 72 -5.10 -8.21 3.91
CA ALA A 72 -4.78 -7.48 5.14
C ALA A 72 -4.79 -5.95 4.94
N PHE A 73 -4.27 -5.44 3.82
CA PHE A 73 -4.39 -4.02 3.49
C PHE A 73 -5.84 -3.56 3.29
N ARG A 74 -6.68 -4.38 2.64
CA ARG A 74 -8.11 -4.09 2.49
C ARG A 74 -8.81 -4.01 3.85
N MET A 75 -8.51 -4.94 4.76
CA MET A 75 -9.02 -4.91 6.15
C MET A 75 -8.48 -3.72 6.96
N ALA A 76 -7.25 -3.27 6.70
CA ALA A 76 -6.66 -2.07 7.30
C ALA A 76 -7.23 -0.75 6.74
N GLY A 77 -8.06 -0.83 5.70
CA GLY A 77 -8.81 0.31 5.14
C GLY A 77 -8.21 0.94 3.89
N ALA A 78 -7.21 0.32 3.25
CA ALA A 78 -6.79 0.74 1.92
C ALA A 78 -7.81 0.25 0.87
N GLU A 79 -8.16 1.08 -0.11
CA GLU A 79 -9.00 0.68 -1.23
C GLU A 79 -8.26 -0.19 -2.26
N MET A 80 -6.95 -0.02 -2.37
CA MET A 80 -6.09 -0.70 -3.35
C MET A 80 -4.72 -1.03 -2.75
N VAL A 81 -3.99 -1.94 -3.41
CA VAL A 81 -2.57 -2.19 -3.10
C VAL A 81 -1.64 -1.73 -4.22
N LYS A 82 -0.42 -1.29 -3.88
CA LYS A 82 0.68 -1.08 -4.83
C LYS A 82 1.62 -2.28 -4.82
N MET A 83 2.05 -2.71 -5.99
CA MET A 83 3.15 -3.68 -6.16
C MET A 83 4.12 -3.21 -7.23
N GLU A 84 5.39 -3.59 -7.09
CA GLU A 84 6.43 -3.29 -8.06
C GLU A 84 6.68 -4.46 -8.99
N GLY A 85 6.83 -4.16 -10.28
CA GLY A 85 7.17 -5.14 -11.29
C GLY A 85 6.41 -4.95 -12.58
N GLY A 86 7.14 -5.02 -13.69
CA GLY A 86 6.55 -5.09 -15.03
C GLY A 86 5.88 -6.44 -15.33
N ARG A 87 6.15 -7.01 -16.51
CA ARG A 87 5.49 -8.26 -16.99
C ARG A 87 5.53 -9.43 -16.00
N LYS A 88 6.55 -9.52 -15.15
CA LYS A 88 6.68 -10.60 -14.15
C LYS A 88 5.63 -10.53 -13.04
N ALA A 89 5.07 -9.35 -12.75
CA ALA A 89 4.02 -9.20 -11.75
C ALA A 89 2.61 -9.48 -12.31
N ALA A 90 2.46 -9.58 -13.64
CA ALA A 90 1.14 -9.73 -14.28
C ALA A 90 0.31 -10.93 -13.76
N PRO A 91 0.89 -12.13 -13.51
CA PRO A 91 0.14 -13.24 -12.92
C PRO A 91 -0.42 -12.90 -11.53
N LEU A 92 0.37 -12.24 -10.68
CA LEU A 92 -0.06 -11.80 -9.35
C LEU A 92 -1.14 -10.73 -9.43
N VAL A 93 -0.99 -9.77 -10.36
CA VAL A 93 -2.02 -8.75 -10.61
C VAL A 93 -3.34 -9.42 -10.98
N SER A 94 -3.32 -10.40 -11.90
CA SER A 94 -4.53 -11.15 -12.29
C SER A 94 -5.17 -11.81 -11.07
N ALA A 95 -4.40 -12.59 -10.30
CA ALA A 95 -4.90 -13.29 -9.12
C ALA A 95 -5.53 -12.35 -8.09
N LEU A 96 -4.90 -11.20 -7.83
CA LEU A 96 -5.44 -10.17 -6.92
C LEU A 96 -6.72 -9.55 -7.46
N THR A 97 -6.76 -9.19 -8.74
CA THR A 97 -7.95 -8.59 -9.34
C THR A 97 -9.11 -9.58 -9.43
N ASP A 98 -8.84 -10.85 -9.71
CA ASP A 98 -9.84 -11.93 -9.72
C ASP A 98 -10.42 -12.16 -8.31
N ALA A 99 -9.63 -11.91 -7.26
CA ALA A 99 -10.07 -11.90 -5.87
C ALA A 99 -10.74 -10.58 -5.43
N GLY A 100 -10.98 -9.63 -6.34
CA GLY A 100 -11.65 -8.35 -6.06
C GLY A 100 -10.76 -7.30 -5.38
N ILE A 101 -9.43 -7.45 -5.45
CA ILE A 101 -8.46 -6.51 -4.89
C ILE A 101 -7.86 -5.66 -6.02
N ALA A 102 -8.13 -4.36 -6.00
CA ALA A 102 -7.56 -3.42 -6.96
C ALA A 102 -6.05 -3.24 -6.77
N VAL A 103 -5.30 -3.16 -7.88
CA VAL A 103 -3.84 -3.04 -7.87
C VAL A 103 -3.39 -1.78 -8.62
N MET A 104 -2.52 -1.00 -7.98
CA MET A 104 -1.68 0.01 -8.61
C MET A 104 -0.34 -0.62 -8.97
N GLY A 105 -0.04 -0.71 -10.27
CA GLY A 105 1.27 -1.19 -10.73
C GLY A 105 2.32 -0.08 -10.65
N HIS A 106 3.51 -0.43 -10.16
CA HIS A 106 4.70 0.42 -10.24
C HIS A 106 5.73 -0.24 -11.18
N ILE A 107 6.12 0.49 -12.22
CA ILE A 107 7.11 0.06 -13.23
C ILE A 107 8.19 1.13 -13.37
N GLY A 108 9.34 0.74 -13.93
CA GLY A 108 10.45 1.67 -14.19
C GLY A 108 11.54 1.50 -13.14
N LEU A 109 11.80 2.56 -12.37
CA LEU A 109 12.69 2.46 -11.21
C LEU A 109 11.89 1.92 -10.02
N GLU A 110 12.26 0.73 -9.56
CA GLU A 110 11.55 -0.03 -8.53
C GLU A 110 12.49 -0.16 -7.31
N PRO A 111 12.36 0.70 -6.27
CA PRO A 111 13.30 0.76 -5.13
C PRO A 111 13.41 -0.53 -4.30
N GLN A 112 12.48 -1.47 -4.46
CA GLN A 112 12.50 -2.76 -3.76
C GLN A 112 13.46 -3.78 -4.40
N LYS A 113 14.20 -3.41 -5.45
CA LYS A 113 15.11 -4.28 -6.21
C LYS A 113 16.59 -3.99 -5.99
#